data_AF-A0A7X7GGG0-F1
#
_entry.id   AF-A0A7X7GGG0-F1
#
_cell.length_a   1.000
_cell.length_b   1.000
_cell.length_c   1.000
_cell.angle_alpha   90.00
_cell.angle_beta   90.00
_cell.angle_gamma   90.00
#
_symmetry.space_group_name_H-M   'P 1'
#
loop_
_entity.id
_entity.type
_entity.pdbx_description
1 polymer ?
#
loop_
_entity_poly.entity_id
_entity_poly.type
_entity_poly.pdbx_seq_one_letter_code
_entity_poly.pdbx_strand_id
1 'polypeptide(L)'
;MRTPTAMRVAAAAAAAGLLLTGCGSNDEQATGGDAAASTQESNLDTGTFPTTPQPEFGSANPEKAGWIESQRMAEFLTMPFEVDPELVKPFAGRPYEDADSASSEVSDGGAAAIEDSFVAGFRAAGGSYDETNTRELTTAVIRLKDAAAVEAALPKIKAGLIEGTIEPGVEDPIDILPNTTVVSSVYKSEDKPEASVTVQGVTPHNNYLLFASAWTVESDKAWTATAIAEFVEQQVPLIDKFPATPAEEIPDITMDQDKVLIYTVPHEDGPLDMPGDQAVLGPRGAAITAANFRRSYQRLLDSNVTHMAISNTTVYKTGSEEDAKNLIDGFVEDNLKVEGTVEAEPPAGLETARCITPPEYVTTCWVANGPYVGEVSMSVPEDDQKLAAQYVILGHAK
;
A
#
# COMPACT_ATOMS: atom_id res chain seq x y z
N MET A 1 -10.49 55.06 56.04
CA MET A 1 -9.10 55.56 55.86
C MET A 1 -8.59 54.98 54.55
N ARG A 2 -8.15 55.70 53.53
CA ARG A 2 -8.05 57.13 53.21
C ARG A 2 -8.33 57.26 51.72
N THR A 3 -9.01 58.33 51.40
CA THR A 3 -9.37 58.91 50.11
C THR A 3 -8.14 59.30 49.25
N PRO A 4 -8.36 59.69 47.97
CA PRO A 4 -7.43 59.71 46.84
C PRO A 4 -6.81 61.10 46.59
N THR A 5 -5.91 61.25 45.60
CA THR A 5 -5.65 62.52 44.85
C THR A 5 -4.62 62.25 43.72
N ALA A 6 -4.98 62.43 42.44
CA ALA A 6 -4.87 63.66 41.62
C ALA A 6 -3.47 63.85 40.98
N MET A 7 -3.34 63.72 39.64
CA MET A 7 -3.65 64.71 38.58
C MET A 7 -2.49 65.67 38.29
N ARG A 8 -1.90 65.56 37.08
CA ARG A 8 -1.34 66.63 36.21
C ARG A 8 -1.28 66.03 34.79
N VAL A 9 -2.13 66.35 33.81
CA VAL A 9 -2.38 67.61 33.06
C VAL A 9 -1.15 68.17 32.36
N ALA A 10 -1.13 68.06 31.02
CA ALA A 10 -1.02 69.15 30.02
C ALA A 10 -0.89 68.51 28.61
N ALA A 11 -1.91 68.59 27.74
CA ALA A 11 -2.19 69.69 26.79
C ALA A 11 -1.08 69.78 25.71
N ALA A 12 -1.32 69.64 24.40
CA ALA A 12 -2.17 70.41 23.46
C ALA A 12 -1.66 70.02 22.04
N ALA A 13 -2.30 70.18 20.88
CA ALA A 13 -3.60 70.68 20.42
C ALA A 13 -3.70 70.43 18.89
N ALA A 14 -4.96 70.40 18.40
CA ALA A 14 -5.47 70.91 17.11
C ALA A 14 -4.95 70.29 15.78
N ALA A 15 -5.74 70.10 14.71
CA ALA A 15 -7.02 70.66 14.32
C ALA A 15 -7.69 69.81 13.22
N ALA A 16 -9.04 69.92 13.16
CA ALA A 16 -9.95 69.95 12.00
C ALA A 16 -9.82 68.90 10.86
N GLY A 17 -10.87 68.28 10.35
CA GLY A 17 -12.31 68.47 10.49
C GLY A 17 -12.99 68.01 9.19
N LEU A 18 -14.16 67.36 9.29
CA LEU A 18 -15.35 67.53 8.44
C LEU A 18 -16.35 66.40 8.73
N LEU A 19 -17.55 66.82 9.13
CA LEU A 19 -18.75 66.00 9.23
C LEU A 19 -19.32 65.80 7.83
N LEU A 20 -19.75 64.57 7.51
CA LEU A 20 -20.90 64.32 6.64
C LEU A 20 -21.60 63.04 7.11
N THR A 21 -22.83 63.21 7.56
CA THR A 21 -23.83 62.18 7.85
C THR A 21 -24.31 61.53 6.55
N GLY A 22 -24.48 60.21 6.55
CA GLY A 22 -25.22 59.50 5.50
C GLY A 22 -25.42 58.03 5.85
N CYS A 23 -26.56 57.70 6.47
CA CYS A 23 -27.09 56.34 6.42
C CYS A 23 -27.55 56.07 4.99
N GLY A 24 -26.98 55.05 4.35
CA GLY A 24 -27.38 54.57 3.03
C GLY A 24 -26.97 53.11 2.91
N SER A 25 -27.96 52.27 2.66
CA SER A 25 -27.93 50.81 2.58
C SER A 25 -27.10 50.24 1.42
N ASN A 26 -26.59 49.03 1.68
CA ASN A 26 -26.14 47.97 0.77
C ASN A 26 -24.68 47.96 0.26
N ASP A 27 -24.17 46.72 0.37
CA ASP A 27 -23.08 46.03 -0.33
C ASP A 27 -21.64 46.06 0.20
N GLU A 28 -21.26 44.84 0.61
CA GLU A 28 -19.96 44.17 0.40
C GLU A 28 -18.71 44.76 1.07
N GLN A 29 -18.36 44.16 2.22
CA GLN A 29 -16.97 43.74 2.42
C GLN A 29 -16.89 42.54 3.38
N ALA A 30 -16.93 41.34 2.79
CA ALA A 30 -16.54 40.10 3.46
C ALA A 30 -15.00 40.07 3.55
N THR A 31 -14.47 40.16 4.76
CA THR A 31 -13.08 39.77 5.04
C THR A 31 -13.04 38.27 5.20
N GLY A 32 -12.62 37.59 4.12
CA GLY A 32 -12.50 36.14 4.04
C GLY A 32 -11.35 35.56 4.86
N GLY A 33 -11.52 34.27 5.16
CA GLY A 33 -10.46 33.42 5.71
C GLY A 33 -10.92 32.24 6.56
N ASP A 34 -12.17 31.74 6.45
CA ASP A 34 -12.52 30.38 6.95
C ASP A 34 -13.92 29.86 6.52
N ALA A 35 -14.48 30.35 5.41
CA ALA A 35 -15.86 30.03 5.02
C ALA A 35 -15.94 29.65 3.54
N ALA A 36 -15.37 28.49 3.18
CA ALA A 36 -15.61 27.84 1.90
C ALA A 36 -15.26 26.34 1.93
N ALA A 37 -15.46 25.64 3.06
CA ALA A 37 -16.00 24.28 2.93
C ALA A 37 -17.32 24.46 2.18
N SER A 38 -17.42 23.90 0.98
CA SER A 38 -18.51 24.25 0.06
C SER A 38 -19.86 24.00 0.76
N THR A 39 -20.88 24.83 0.50
CA THR A 39 -22.23 24.61 1.05
C THR A 39 -22.84 23.25 0.69
N GLN A 40 -22.22 22.52 -0.25
CA GLN A 40 -22.54 21.14 -0.60
C GLN A 40 -22.10 20.17 0.51
N GLU A 41 -20.89 20.31 1.05
CA GLU A 41 -20.34 19.46 2.12
C GLU A 41 -21.19 19.54 3.40
N SER A 42 -21.72 20.72 3.74
CA SER A 42 -22.57 20.89 4.93
C SER A 42 -23.96 20.24 4.85
N ASN A 43 -24.37 19.76 3.68
CA ASN A 43 -25.70 19.18 3.44
C ASN A 43 -25.67 17.67 3.16
N LEU A 44 -24.49 17.05 3.11
CA LEU A 44 -24.37 15.60 2.91
C LEU A 44 -24.79 14.85 4.16
N ASP A 45 -25.56 13.77 4.00
CA ASP A 45 -25.85 12.84 5.10
C ASP A 45 -24.63 11.95 5.33
N THR A 46 -23.90 12.23 6.41
CA THR A 46 -22.68 11.51 6.80
C THR A 46 -22.93 10.51 7.93
N GLY A 47 -24.17 10.40 8.42
CA GLY A 47 -24.53 9.46 9.47
C GLY A 47 -23.72 9.67 10.76
N THR A 48 -23.16 8.57 11.27
CA THR A 48 -22.29 8.56 12.46
C THR A 48 -20.80 8.64 12.12
N PHE A 49 -20.44 8.61 10.84
CA PHE A 49 -19.04 8.62 10.41
C PHE A 49 -18.41 10.00 10.68
N PRO A 50 -17.14 10.05 11.09
CA PRO A 50 -16.44 11.32 11.31
C PRO A 50 -16.28 12.07 9.99
N THR A 51 -16.35 13.41 10.06
CA THR A 51 -16.20 14.30 8.88
C THR A 51 -14.92 15.12 8.89
N THR A 52 -14.11 15.00 9.95
CA THR A 52 -12.79 15.61 10.04
C THR A 52 -11.71 14.55 9.84
N PRO A 53 -10.52 14.90 9.30
CA PRO A 53 -9.39 14.00 9.26
C PRO A 53 -9.10 13.39 10.64
N GLN A 54 -8.57 12.16 10.64
CA GLN A 54 -8.11 11.52 11.85
C GLN A 54 -6.99 12.35 12.51
N PRO A 55 -6.80 12.22 13.84
CA PRO A 55 -5.61 12.77 14.49
C PRO A 55 -4.33 12.26 13.83
N GLU A 56 -3.26 13.07 13.87
CA GLU A 56 -1.96 12.60 13.39
C GLU A 56 -1.52 11.33 14.13
N PHE A 57 -1.02 10.37 13.37
CA PHE A 57 -0.50 9.13 13.92
C PHE A 57 0.83 9.39 14.63
N GLY A 58 0.95 8.89 15.86
CA GLY A 58 2.22 8.87 16.59
C GLY A 58 3.10 7.69 16.18
N SER A 59 4.11 7.42 17.00
CA SER A 59 4.89 6.18 16.90
C SER A 59 3.98 4.96 16.99
N ALA A 60 4.30 3.95 16.19
CA ALA A 60 3.57 2.70 16.15
C ALA A 60 3.60 2.00 17.50
N ASN A 61 2.64 1.09 17.72
CA ASN A 61 2.82 0.05 18.73
C ASN A 61 4.10 -0.73 18.37
N PRO A 62 5.06 -0.93 19.30
CA PRO A 62 6.27 -1.72 19.05
C PRO A 62 6.01 -3.09 18.43
N GLU A 63 4.87 -3.72 18.73
CA GLU A 63 4.45 -4.99 18.14
C GLU A 63 4.09 -4.89 16.64
N LYS A 64 3.66 -3.70 16.18
CA LYS A 64 3.29 -3.42 14.78
C LYS A 64 4.39 -2.70 13.99
N ALA A 65 5.48 -2.29 14.65
CA ALA A 65 6.55 -1.51 14.05
C ALA A 65 7.25 -2.27 12.89
N GLY A 66 7.52 -3.56 13.08
CA GLY A 66 8.05 -4.41 12.01
C GLY A 66 7.10 -4.52 10.81
N TRP A 67 5.78 -4.54 11.05
CA TRP A 67 4.79 -4.60 9.97
C TRP A 67 4.80 -3.34 9.12
N ILE A 68 4.93 -2.17 9.73
CA ILE A 68 4.99 -0.89 8.99
C ILE A 68 6.24 -0.86 8.13
N GLU A 69 7.39 -1.30 8.65
CA GLU A 69 8.62 -1.40 7.86
C GLU A 69 8.47 -2.41 6.71
N SER A 70 7.84 -3.57 6.97
CA SER A 70 7.49 -4.56 5.95
C SER A 70 6.57 -3.99 4.86
N GLN A 71 5.55 -3.22 5.22
CA GLN A 71 4.65 -2.56 4.27
C GLN A 71 5.40 -1.54 3.40
N ARG A 72 6.30 -0.75 3.98
CA ARG A 72 7.13 0.21 3.23
C ARG A 72 8.05 -0.50 2.23
N MET A 73 8.51 -1.71 2.53
CA MET A 73 9.29 -2.52 1.59
C MET A 73 8.50 -2.93 0.34
N ALA A 74 7.17 -2.93 0.36
CA ALA A 74 6.35 -3.31 -0.79
C ALA A 74 6.60 -2.42 -2.03
N GLU A 75 6.96 -1.16 -1.83
CA GLU A 75 7.34 -0.23 -2.91
C GLU A 75 8.73 -0.52 -3.49
N PHE A 76 9.46 -1.47 -2.92
CA PHE A 76 10.82 -1.83 -3.31
C PHE A 76 10.93 -3.32 -3.66
N LEU A 77 9.83 -3.91 -4.15
CA LEU A 77 9.78 -5.29 -4.65
C LEU A 77 9.59 -5.39 -6.16
N THR A 78 10.34 -6.30 -6.77
CA THR A 78 10.09 -6.72 -8.14
C THR A 78 8.81 -7.54 -8.20
N MET A 79 7.87 -7.12 -9.04
CA MET A 79 6.62 -7.82 -9.26
C MET A 79 6.81 -8.96 -10.29
N PRO A 80 6.10 -10.09 -10.15
CA PRO A 80 6.22 -11.22 -11.09
C PRO A 80 6.15 -10.86 -12.58
N PHE A 81 5.26 -9.95 -13.00
CA PHE A 81 5.14 -9.58 -14.42
C PHE A 81 6.36 -8.81 -14.98
N GLU A 82 7.18 -8.23 -14.10
CA GLU A 82 8.41 -7.53 -14.49
C GLU A 82 9.53 -8.53 -14.77
N VAL A 83 9.51 -9.69 -14.13
CA VAL A 83 10.42 -10.83 -14.38
C VAL A 83 10.02 -11.58 -15.65
N ASP A 84 8.72 -11.89 -15.78
CA ASP A 84 8.16 -12.50 -16.99
C ASP A 84 6.77 -11.91 -17.27
N PRO A 85 6.55 -11.26 -18.43
CA PRO A 85 5.31 -10.56 -18.75
C PRO A 85 4.07 -11.46 -18.83
N GLU A 86 4.22 -12.80 -18.84
CA GLU A 86 3.11 -13.77 -18.76
C GLU A 86 2.61 -13.98 -17.33
N LEU A 87 3.39 -13.63 -16.31
CA LEU A 87 3.03 -13.79 -14.89
C LEU A 87 2.10 -12.67 -14.43
N VAL A 88 0.87 -12.63 -14.94
CA VAL A 88 -0.11 -11.57 -14.69
C VAL A 88 -1.30 -12.00 -13.82
N LYS A 89 -1.31 -13.24 -13.32
CA LYS A 89 -2.30 -13.75 -12.35
C LYS A 89 -1.71 -13.68 -10.93
N PRO A 90 -2.05 -12.68 -10.11
CA PRO A 90 -1.55 -12.59 -8.75
C PRO A 90 -2.22 -13.66 -7.87
N PHE A 91 -1.48 -14.22 -6.92
CA PHE A 91 -2.06 -15.13 -5.93
C PHE A 91 -1.48 -14.99 -4.52
N ALA A 92 -0.45 -14.16 -4.33
CA ALA A 92 -0.03 -13.73 -3.00
C ALA A 92 0.67 -12.37 -3.05
N GLY A 93 0.41 -11.53 -2.04
CA GLY A 93 1.12 -10.29 -1.80
C GLY A 93 0.88 -9.88 -0.36
N ARG A 94 1.89 -9.97 0.50
CA ARG A 94 1.73 -9.61 1.92
C ARG A 94 3.06 -9.28 2.60
N PRO A 95 3.04 -8.41 3.63
CA PRO A 95 4.16 -8.29 4.55
C PRO A 95 4.33 -9.58 5.37
N TYR A 96 5.53 -9.82 5.86
CA TYR A 96 5.79 -10.78 6.91
C TYR A 96 5.63 -10.12 8.27
N GLU A 97 5.02 -10.84 9.21
CA GLU A 97 4.83 -10.38 10.58
C GLU A 97 6.11 -10.56 11.40
N ASP A 98 6.80 -11.66 11.15
CA ASP A 98 7.99 -12.14 11.87
C ASP A 98 8.78 -13.14 10.99
N ALA A 99 9.81 -13.76 11.58
CA ALA A 99 10.59 -14.80 10.94
C ALA A 99 9.78 -16.06 10.59
N ASP A 100 8.86 -16.46 11.47
CA ASP A 100 8.01 -17.65 11.28
C ASP A 100 7.09 -17.49 10.07
N SER A 101 6.61 -16.27 9.83
CA SER A 101 5.80 -15.93 8.65
C SER A 101 6.53 -16.14 7.32
N ALA A 102 7.87 -16.20 7.35
CA ALA A 102 8.73 -16.45 6.19
C ALA A 102 9.17 -17.93 6.06
N SER A 103 8.69 -18.83 6.92
CA SER A 103 9.12 -20.25 6.92
C SER A 103 8.86 -20.97 5.60
N SER A 104 7.84 -20.57 4.83
CA SER A 104 7.61 -21.13 3.49
C SER A 104 8.73 -20.83 2.49
N GLU A 105 9.48 -19.75 2.70
CA GLU A 105 10.57 -19.32 1.82
C GLU A 105 11.95 -19.71 2.37
N VAL A 106 12.12 -19.72 3.69
CA VAL A 106 13.42 -20.03 4.31
C VAL A 106 13.50 -21.39 5.01
N SER A 107 12.41 -22.18 5.02
CA SER A 107 12.18 -23.37 5.87
C SER A 107 12.07 -23.04 7.37
N ASP A 108 11.49 -23.95 8.16
CA ASP A 108 11.44 -23.81 9.63
C ASP A 108 12.83 -23.64 10.25
N GLY A 109 13.82 -24.39 9.76
CA GLY A 109 15.20 -24.29 10.24
C GLY A 109 15.87 -22.97 9.87
N GLY A 110 15.48 -22.35 8.74
CA GLY A 110 15.94 -21.03 8.36
C GLY A 110 15.21 -19.92 9.11
N ALA A 111 13.90 -20.04 9.32
CA ALA A 111 13.10 -19.13 10.14
C ALA A 111 13.69 -19.03 11.56
N ALA A 112 13.94 -20.18 12.20
CA ALA A 112 14.62 -20.24 13.51
C ALA A 112 16.04 -19.66 13.47
N ALA A 113 16.73 -19.69 12.32
CA ALA A 113 18.07 -19.11 12.19
C ALA A 113 18.06 -17.59 12.04
N ILE A 114 16.95 -17.00 11.60
CA ILE A 114 16.81 -15.55 11.42
C ILE A 114 15.99 -14.87 12.52
N GLU A 115 15.28 -15.62 13.38
CA GLU A 115 14.36 -15.14 14.42
C GLU A 115 14.87 -13.90 15.18
N ASP A 116 16.03 -13.99 15.84
CA ASP A 116 16.61 -12.89 16.63
C ASP A 116 17.09 -11.68 15.80
N SER A 117 17.16 -11.83 14.48
CA SER A 117 17.72 -10.84 13.56
C SER A 117 16.71 -10.33 12.54
N PHE A 118 15.50 -10.89 12.50
CA PHE A 118 14.47 -10.49 11.56
C PHE A 118 14.05 -9.04 11.84
N VAL A 119 13.98 -8.24 10.78
CA VAL A 119 13.63 -6.82 10.86
C VAL A 119 12.30 -6.56 10.16
N ALA A 120 12.20 -6.98 8.90
CA ALA A 120 11.04 -6.77 8.05
C ALA A 120 11.14 -7.68 6.83
N GLY A 121 10.04 -7.89 6.14
CA GLY A 121 10.07 -8.50 4.83
C GLY A 121 8.70 -8.54 4.17
N PHE A 122 8.70 -8.81 2.88
CA PHE A 122 7.48 -8.82 2.10
C PHE A 122 7.62 -9.84 0.96
N ARG A 123 6.51 -10.51 0.64
CA ARG A 123 6.43 -11.47 -0.47
C ARG A 123 5.46 -11.04 -1.55
N ALA A 124 5.77 -11.43 -2.78
CA ALA A 124 4.91 -11.28 -3.94
C ALA A 124 4.86 -12.61 -4.70
N ALA A 125 3.71 -12.95 -5.28
CA ALA A 125 3.58 -14.14 -6.10
C ALA A 125 2.58 -13.96 -7.23
N GLY A 126 2.94 -14.50 -8.38
CA GLY A 126 2.13 -14.44 -9.59
C GLY A 126 2.40 -15.61 -10.51
N GLY A 127 1.41 -15.93 -11.34
CA GLY A 127 1.47 -17.02 -12.30
C GLY A 127 0.91 -16.63 -13.66
N SER A 128 1.03 -17.56 -14.60
CA SER A 128 0.37 -17.44 -15.91
C SER A 128 -1.12 -17.79 -15.82
N TYR A 129 -1.94 -17.19 -16.69
CA TYR A 129 -3.33 -17.66 -16.90
C TYR A 129 -3.40 -18.90 -17.80
N ASP A 130 -2.31 -19.22 -18.50
CA ASP A 130 -2.24 -20.39 -19.38
C ASP A 130 -2.11 -21.67 -18.55
N GLU A 131 -3.19 -22.45 -18.52
CA GLU A 131 -3.23 -23.75 -17.85
C GLU A 131 -2.43 -24.83 -18.59
N THR A 132 -2.00 -24.58 -19.83
CA THR A 132 -1.19 -25.51 -20.64
C THR A 132 0.31 -25.30 -20.47
N ASN A 133 0.73 -24.10 -20.06
CA ASN A 133 2.11 -23.76 -19.72
C ASN A 133 2.14 -22.96 -18.41
N THR A 134 1.73 -23.62 -17.33
CA THR A 134 1.61 -22.95 -16.04
C THR A 134 2.99 -22.68 -15.46
N ARG A 135 3.26 -21.41 -15.25
CA ARG A 135 4.45 -20.89 -14.60
C ARG A 135 4.01 -20.10 -13.39
N GLU A 136 4.74 -20.25 -12.29
CA GLU A 136 4.52 -19.48 -11.08
C GLU A 136 5.86 -18.98 -10.54
N LEU A 137 5.86 -17.76 -10.03
CA LEU A 137 6.99 -17.17 -9.36
C LEU A 137 6.53 -16.59 -8.04
N THR A 138 7.11 -17.08 -6.95
CA THR A 138 7.03 -16.44 -5.63
C THR A 138 8.36 -15.78 -5.34
N THR A 139 8.35 -14.50 -5.01
CA THR A 139 9.53 -13.74 -4.59
C THR A 139 9.34 -13.22 -3.18
N ALA A 140 10.44 -13.08 -2.46
CA ALA A 140 10.45 -12.43 -1.16
C ALA A 140 11.75 -11.67 -0.94
N VAL A 141 11.66 -10.58 -0.20
CA VAL A 141 12.82 -9.87 0.32
C VAL A 141 12.69 -9.80 1.83
N ILE A 142 13.68 -10.35 2.52
CA ILE A 142 13.72 -10.41 3.98
C ILE A 142 14.92 -9.58 4.44
N ARG A 143 14.66 -8.55 5.23
CA ARG A 143 15.68 -7.72 5.87
C ARG A 143 16.03 -8.30 7.23
N LEU A 144 17.31 -8.53 7.45
CA LEU A 144 17.88 -8.86 8.74
C LEU A 144 18.62 -7.65 9.33
N LYS A 145 18.98 -7.76 10.60
CA LYS A 145 19.68 -6.72 11.36
C LYS A 145 20.99 -6.28 10.69
N ASP A 146 21.76 -7.22 10.17
CA ASP A 146 23.04 -6.97 9.52
C ASP A 146 23.43 -8.10 8.54
N ALA A 147 24.52 -7.91 7.80
CA ALA A 147 25.02 -8.89 6.85
C ALA A 147 25.56 -10.16 7.52
N ALA A 148 26.03 -10.08 8.77
CA ALA A 148 26.53 -11.25 9.49
C ALA A 148 25.38 -12.21 9.84
N ALA A 149 24.19 -11.68 10.16
CA ALA A 149 22.98 -12.48 10.34
C ALA A 149 22.59 -13.22 9.05
N VAL A 150 22.70 -12.56 7.89
CA VAL A 150 22.45 -13.18 6.57
C VAL A 150 23.41 -14.35 6.35
N GLU A 151 24.72 -14.11 6.50
CA GLU A 151 25.75 -15.14 6.32
C GLU A 151 25.56 -16.34 7.27
N ALA A 152 25.18 -16.08 8.52
CA ALA A 152 24.94 -17.12 9.52
C ALA A 152 23.71 -18.00 9.21
N ALA A 153 22.67 -17.42 8.59
CA ALA A 153 21.43 -18.12 8.28
C ALA A 153 21.53 -19.01 7.03
N LEU A 154 22.33 -18.63 6.03
CA LEU A 154 22.41 -19.32 4.73
C LEU A 154 22.60 -20.85 4.83
N PRO A 155 23.49 -21.41 5.68
CA PRO A 155 23.66 -22.85 5.78
C PRO A 155 22.40 -23.58 6.28
N LYS A 156 21.62 -22.94 7.17
CA LYS A 156 20.37 -23.50 7.70
C LYS A 156 19.25 -23.44 6.67
N ILE A 157 19.15 -22.33 5.96
CA ILE A 157 18.22 -22.16 4.83
C ILE A 157 18.52 -23.22 3.76
N LYS A 158 19.78 -23.32 3.32
CA LYS A 158 20.21 -24.34 2.34
C LYS A 158 19.85 -25.75 2.77
N ALA A 159 20.14 -26.11 4.03
CA ALA A 159 19.84 -27.43 4.55
C ALA A 159 18.33 -27.72 4.51
N GLY A 160 17.49 -26.76 4.90
CA GLY A 160 16.03 -26.91 4.86
C GLY A 160 15.46 -26.99 3.45
N LEU A 161 16.00 -26.22 2.49
CA LEU A 161 15.60 -26.34 1.07
C LEU A 161 15.96 -27.72 0.50
N ILE A 162 17.10 -28.30 0.89
CA ILE A 162 17.51 -29.65 0.47
C ILE A 162 16.65 -30.73 1.15
N GLU A 163 16.32 -30.56 2.43
CA GLU A 163 15.41 -31.47 3.13
C GLU A 163 14.05 -31.51 2.45
N GLY A 164 13.53 -30.33 2.09
CA GLY A 164 12.25 -30.16 1.40
C GLY A 164 11.04 -30.49 2.29
N THR A 165 9.89 -29.91 1.96
CA THR A 165 8.63 -30.19 2.69
C THR A 165 7.81 -31.30 2.03
N ILE A 166 7.88 -31.40 0.71
CA ILE A 166 7.17 -32.40 -0.11
C ILE A 166 8.17 -33.38 -0.69
N GLU A 167 9.08 -32.87 -1.52
CA GLU A 167 10.15 -33.65 -2.16
C GLU A 167 11.50 -33.08 -1.75
N PRO A 168 12.51 -33.93 -1.51
CA PRO A 168 13.85 -33.47 -1.22
C PRO A 168 14.42 -32.70 -2.41
N GLY A 169 15.16 -31.65 -2.09
CA GLY A 169 15.86 -30.82 -3.06
C GLY A 169 17.24 -31.34 -3.40
N VAL A 170 17.72 -30.99 -4.59
CA VAL A 170 19.09 -31.21 -5.06
C VAL A 170 19.70 -29.87 -5.46
N GLU A 171 20.96 -29.64 -5.09
CA GLU A 171 21.68 -28.44 -5.52
C GLU A 171 21.69 -28.32 -7.04
N ASP A 172 21.28 -27.15 -7.54
CA ASP A 172 21.10 -26.88 -8.97
C ASP A 172 21.62 -25.48 -9.31
N PRO A 173 22.94 -25.24 -9.21
CA PRO A 173 23.51 -23.90 -9.32
C PRO A 173 23.21 -23.24 -10.67
N ILE A 174 22.94 -21.94 -10.64
CA ILE A 174 22.78 -21.10 -11.83
C ILE A 174 24.11 -20.37 -12.07
N ASP A 175 24.80 -20.68 -13.17
CA ASP A 175 26.18 -20.20 -13.44
C ASP A 175 26.36 -18.68 -13.35
N ILE A 176 25.36 -17.91 -13.81
CA ILE A 176 25.39 -16.43 -13.77
C ILE A 176 25.09 -15.85 -12.38
N LEU A 177 24.69 -16.70 -11.43
CA LEU A 177 24.41 -16.35 -10.03
C LEU A 177 25.30 -17.13 -9.06
N PRO A 178 26.64 -16.93 -9.08
CA PRO A 178 27.57 -17.74 -8.30
C PRO A 178 27.44 -17.58 -6.78
N ASN A 179 26.77 -16.52 -6.31
CA ASN A 179 26.54 -16.25 -4.88
C ASN A 179 25.15 -16.70 -4.40
N THR A 180 24.34 -17.30 -5.27
CA THR A 180 22.99 -17.75 -4.95
C THR A 180 23.01 -19.22 -4.58
N THR A 181 22.40 -19.56 -3.44
CA THR A 181 22.08 -20.95 -3.13
C THR A 181 20.87 -21.35 -3.95
N VAL A 182 21.02 -22.34 -4.83
CA VAL A 182 19.93 -22.82 -5.69
C VAL A 182 19.68 -24.30 -5.47
N VAL A 183 18.43 -24.65 -5.24
CA VAL A 183 17.96 -26.02 -5.00
C VAL A 183 16.77 -26.30 -5.90
N SER A 184 16.77 -27.45 -6.57
CA SER A 184 15.66 -27.93 -7.37
C SER A 184 15.01 -29.17 -6.77
N SER A 185 13.68 -29.25 -6.82
CA SER A 185 12.91 -30.43 -6.46
C SER A 185 11.95 -30.78 -7.59
N VAL A 186 11.70 -32.08 -7.79
CA VAL A 186 10.83 -32.59 -8.86
C VAL A 186 9.70 -33.37 -8.22
N TYR A 187 8.47 -32.99 -8.49
CA TYR A 187 7.27 -33.64 -7.99
C TYR A 187 6.55 -34.39 -9.10
N LYS A 188 6.24 -35.67 -8.85
CA LYS A 188 5.51 -36.54 -9.78
C LYS A 188 4.15 -36.88 -9.19
N SER A 189 3.10 -36.24 -9.71
CA SER A 189 1.72 -36.60 -9.38
C SER A 189 1.29 -37.85 -10.14
N GLU A 190 0.53 -38.74 -9.50
CA GLU A 190 -0.08 -39.91 -10.17
C GLU A 190 -1.11 -39.49 -11.25
N ASP A 191 -1.73 -38.32 -11.08
CA ASP A 191 -2.81 -37.81 -11.94
C ASP A 191 -2.33 -36.94 -13.10
N LYS A 192 -1.03 -36.62 -13.18
CA LYS A 192 -0.46 -35.77 -14.23
C LYS A 192 0.59 -36.54 -15.01
N PRO A 193 0.56 -36.49 -16.36
CA PRO A 193 1.52 -37.23 -17.19
C PRO A 193 2.94 -36.64 -17.14
N GLU A 194 3.06 -35.35 -16.85
CA GLU A 194 4.33 -34.63 -16.74
C GLU A 194 4.60 -34.23 -15.28
N ALA A 195 5.85 -34.37 -14.87
CA ALA A 195 6.30 -33.93 -13.55
C ALA A 195 6.35 -32.40 -13.49
N SER A 196 6.17 -31.84 -12.30
CA SER A 196 6.49 -30.44 -12.05
C SER A 196 7.87 -30.30 -11.42
N VAL A 197 8.49 -29.15 -11.64
CA VAL A 197 9.77 -28.77 -11.05
C VAL A 197 9.60 -27.47 -10.29
N THR A 198 10.18 -27.41 -9.09
CA THR A 198 10.35 -26.18 -8.33
C THR A 198 11.84 -25.90 -8.21
N VAL A 199 12.28 -24.69 -8.55
CA VAL A 199 13.64 -24.23 -8.31
C VAL A 199 13.58 -23.04 -7.37
N GLN A 200 14.28 -23.15 -6.26
CA GLN A 200 14.35 -22.12 -5.23
C GLN A 200 15.75 -21.55 -5.18
N GLY A 201 15.85 -20.22 -5.23
CA GLY A 201 17.09 -19.46 -5.14
C GLY A 201 17.07 -18.51 -3.95
N VAL A 202 18.15 -18.51 -3.17
CA VAL A 202 18.37 -17.54 -2.08
C VAL A 202 19.68 -16.80 -2.34
N THR A 203 19.58 -15.49 -2.56
CA THR A 203 20.72 -14.61 -2.81
C THR A 203 20.94 -13.69 -1.62
N PRO A 204 22.09 -13.74 -0.94
CA PRO A 204 22.44 -12.73 0.05
C PRO A 204 22.78 -11.41 -0.64
N HIS A 205 22.26 -10.30 -0.11
CA HIS A 205 22.56 -8.95 -0.59
C HIS A 205 22.59 -7.97 0.58
N ASN A 206 23.78 -7.55 1.01
CA ASN A 206 23.96 -6.78 2.25
C ASN A 206 23.29 -7.48 3.45
N ASN A 207 22.36 -6.80 4.13
CA ASN A 207 21.55 -7.35 5.21
C ASN A 207 20.18 -7.88 4.72
N TYR A 208 20.05 -8.20 3.43
CA TYR A 208 18.85 -8.77 2.84
C TYR A 208 19.08 -10.21 2.35
N LEU A 209 18.05 -11.03 2.46
CA LEU A 209 17.88 -12.29 1.74
C LEU A 209 16.88 -12.05 0.61
N LEU A 210 17.31 -12.27 -0.64
CA LEU A 210 16.44 -12.24 -1.82
C LEU A 210 16.07 -13.68 -2.16
N PHE A 211 14.82 -14.05 -1.95
CA PHE A 211 14.29 -15.37 -2.24
C PHE A 211 13.46 -15.34 -3.52
N ALA A 212 13.63 -16.37 -4.35
CA ALA A 212 12.73 -16.68 -5.45
C ALA A 212 12.44 -18.18 -5.51
N SER A 213 11.19 -18.54 -5.76
CA SER A 213 10.73 -19.89 -6.06
C SER A 213 10.00 -19.87 -7.39
N ALA A 214 10.61 -20.47 -8.40
CA ALA A 214 10.04 -20.64 -9.73
C ALA A 214 9.51 -22.06 -9.89
N TRP A 215 8.22 -22.18 -10.23
CA TRP A 215 7.54 -23.45 -10.44
C TRP A 215 7.05 -23.54 -11.88
N THR A 216 7.23 -24.70 -12.50
CA THR A 216 6.73 -25.01 -13.86
C THR A 216 6.71 -26.52 -14.10
N VAL A 217 6.35 -26.95 -15.31
CA VAL A 217 6.46 -28.33 -15.77
C VAL A 217 7.90 -28.69 -16.14
N GLU A 218 8.30 -29.96 -15.98
CA GLU A 218 9.69 -30.40 -16.14
C GLU A 218 10.29 -30.07 -17.52
N SER A 219 9.49 -30.11 -18.60
CA SER A 219 9.96 -29.75 -19.95
C SER A 219 10.35 -28.28 -20.11
N ASP A 220 9.86 -27.40 -19.24
CA ASP A 220 10.15 -25.96 -19.23
C ASP A 220 11.09 -25.56 -18.07
N LYS A 221 11.77 -26.53 -17.44
CA LYS A 221 12.71 -26.26 -16.33
C LYS A 221 13.69 -25.11 -16.61
N ALA A 222 14.16 -24.94 -17.84
CA ALA A 222 15.11 -23.90 -18.22
C ALA A 222 14.59 -22.46 -17.95
N TRP A 223 13.27 -22.26 -17.96
CA TRP A 223 12.65 -20.99 -17.61
C TRP A 223 12.96 -20.58 -16.16
N THR A 224 12.97 -21.54 -15.22
CA THR A 224 13.16 -21.25 -13.79
C THR A 224 14.48 -20.53 -13.49
N ALA A 225 15.58 -20.96 -14.12
CA ALA A 225 16.89 -20.32 -13.98
C ALA A 225 16.89 -18.89 -14.54
N THR A 226 16.18 -18.67 -15.65
CA THR A 226 16.01 -17.33 -16.25
C THR A 226 15.22 -16.42 -15.33
N ALA A 227 14.08 -16.90 -14.80
CA ALA A 227 13.22 -16.12 -13.92
C ALA A 227 13.93 -15.74 -12.60
N ILE A 228 14.68 -16.67 -11.99
CA ILE A 228 15.45 -16.37 -10.76
C ILE A 228 16.57 -15.35 -11.04
N ALA A 229 17.29 -15.49 -12.16
CA ALA A 229 18.32 -14.53 -12.54
C ALA A 229 17.77 -13.12 -12.79
N GLU A 230 16.68 -13.03 -13.56
CA GLU A 230 16.02 -11.76 -13.85
C GLU A 230 15.44 -11.12 -12.58
N PHE A 231 14.84 -11.90 -11.68
CA PHE A 231 14.42 -11.40 -10.37
C PHE A 231 15.59 -10.79 -9.60
N VAL A 232 16.71 -11.51 -9.45
CA VAL A 232 17.86 -10.99 -8.69
C VAL A 232 18.42 -9.72 -9.36
N GLU A 233 18.52 -9.70 -10.68
CA GLU A 233 19.01 -8.53 -11.45
C GLU A 233 18.14 -7.29 -11.22
N GLN A 234 16.81 -7.45 -11.23
CA GLN A 234 15.88 -6.32 -11.03
C GLN A 234 15.73 -5.93 -9.55
N GLN A 235 15.76 -6.91 -8.64
CA GLN A 235 15.47 -6.70 -7.24
C GLN A 235 16.60 -5.98 -6.50
N VAL A 236 17.86 -6.27 -6.83
CA VAL A 236 19.04 -5.63 -6.21
C VAL A 236 19.01 -4.10 -6.30
N PRO A 237 18.92 -3.47 -7.49
CA PRO A 237 18.92 -2.00 -7.59
C PRO A 237 17.64 -1.37 -7.04
N LEU A 238 16.57 -2.14 -6.89
CA LEU A 238 15.33 -1.66 -6.30
C LEU A 238 15.43 -1.62 -4.77
N ILE A 239 15.85 -2.71 -4.13
CA ILE A 239 15.98 -2.75 -2.66
C ILE A 239 17.08 -1.82 -2.15
N ASP A 240 18.13 -1.57 -2.93
CA ASP A 240 19.18 -0.59 -2.59
C ASP A 240 18.65 0.86 -2.45
N LYS A 241 17.46 1.15 -2.99
CA LYS A 241 16.82 2.46 -2.88
C LYS A 241 15.84 2.55 -1.70
N PHE A 242 15.59 1.44 -1.01
CA PHE A 242 14.66 1.44 0.13
C PHE A 242 15.19 2.37 1.23
N PRO A 243 14.44 3.41 1.64
CA PRO A 243 14.80 4.29 2.74
C PRO A 243 14.58 3.58 4.08
N ALA A 244 15.39 2.55 4.31
CA ALA A 244 15.27 1.62 5.40
C ALA A 244 15.42 2.34 6.74
N THR A 245 14.47 2.12 7.65
CA THR A 245 14.56 2.65 9.01
C THR A 245 15.72 1.96 9.73
N PRO A 246 16.63 2.68 10.41
CA PRO A 246 17.64 2.04 11.26
C PRO A 246 16.97 1.06 12.23
N ALA A 247 17.55 -0.12 12.45
CA ALA A 247 16.87 -1.21 13.18
C ALA A 247 16.49 -0.79 14.61
N GLU A 248 17.31 0.04 15.23
CA GLU A 248 17.09 0.65 16.54
C GLU A 248 16.00 1.73 16.58
N GLU A 249 15.64 2.31 15.43
CA GLU A 249 14.59 3.34 15.30
C GLU A 249 13.24 2.75 14.88
N ILE A 250 13.21 1.48 14.45
CA ILE A 250 11.96 0.80 14.05
C ILE A 250 10.89 0.85 15.14
N PRO A 251 11.17 0.61 16.44
CA PRO A 251 10.15 0.71 17.48
C PRO A 251 9.44 2.07 17.55
N ASP A 252 10.06 3.13 17.03
CA ASP A 252 9.52 4.50 17.04
C ASP A 252 8.91 4.91 15.69
N ILE A 253 8.86 4.02 14.69
CA ILE A 253 8.37 4.30 13.34
C ILE A 253 6.94 4.84 13.35
N THR A 254 6.68 5.89 12.59
CA THR A 254 5.32 6.44 12.42
C THR A 254 4.56 5.65 11.36
N MET A 255 3.30 5.31 11.65
CA MET A 255 2.39 4.63 10.71
C MET A 255 2.15 5.46 9.44
N ASP A 256 1.79 6.73 9.60
CA ASP A 256 1.42 7.63 8.50
C ASP A 256 2.51 8.68 8.24
N GLN A 257 3.65 8.24 7.69
CA GLN A 257 4.80 9.11 7.43
C GLN A 257 4.46 10.25 6.45
N ASP A 258 3.58 9.97 5.48
CA ASP A 258 3.24 10.87 4.38
C ASP A 258 1.92 11.63 4.59
N LYS A 259 1.28 11.43 5.76
CA LYS A 259 0.04 12.11 6.19
C LYS A 259 -1.12 11.89 5.21
N VAL A 260 -1.27 10.66 4.72
CA VAL A 260 -2.36 10.26 3.81
C VAL A 260 -3.40 9.41 4.53
N LEU A 261 -2.96 8.55 5.47
CA LEU A 261 -3.86 7.69 6.25
C LEU A 261 -4.84 8.51 7.08
N ILE A 262 -4.45 9.69 7.58
CA ILE A 262 -5.34 10.59 8.30
C ILE A 262 -6.60 10.99 7.51
N TYR A 263 -6.60 10.86 6.18
CA TYR A 263 -7.73 11.20 5.33
C TYR A 263 -8.69 10.03 5.07
N THR A 264 -8.39 8.83 5.57
CA THR A 264 -9.32 7.70 5.53
C THR A 264 -10.40 7.84 6.61
N VAL A 265 -11.58 7.25 6.38
CA VAL A 265 -12.55 7.03 7.46
C VAL A 265 -12.00 5.91 8.35
N PRO A 266 -11.93 6.09 9.68
CA PRO A 266 -11.46 5.04 10.58
C PRO A 266 -12.50 3.92 10.74
N HIS A 267 -12.07 2.78 11.26
CA HIS A 267 -12.98 1.77 11.80
C HIS A 267 -13.56 2.26 13.15
N GLU A 268 -14.84 1.98 13.41
CA GLU A 268 -15.52 2.42 14.65
C GLU A 268 -14.88 1.83 15.91
N ASP A 269 -14.43 0.57 15.85
CA ASP A 269 -13.79 -0.14 16.95
C ASP A 269 -12.28 0.16 17.09
N GLY A 270 -11.75 1.10 16.29
CA GLY A 270 -10.33 1.42 16.24
C GLY A 270 -9.56 0.56 15.21
N PRO A 271 -8.22 0.73 15.14
CA PRO A 271 -7.42 0.04 14.14
C PRO A 271 -7.51 -1.46 14.32
N LEU A 272 -7.83 -2.19 13.25
CA LEU A 272 -7.83 -3.64 13.28
C LEU A 272 -6.39 -4.18 13.48
N ASP A 273 -6.29 -5.39 13.98
CA ASP A 273 -5.04 -6.03 14.39
C ASP A 273 -4.38 -6.87 13.29
N MET A 274 -4.83 -6.80 12.03
CA MET A 274 -4.19 -7.54 10.93
C MET A 274 -3.27 -6.66 10.07
N PRO A 275 -2.18 -7.23 9.53
CA PRO A 275 -1.35 -6.53 8.55
C PRO A 275 -2.16 -6.14 7.31
N GLY A 276 -2.13 -4.84 6.97
CA GLY A 276 -2.81 -4.31 5.78
C GLY A 276 -4.15 -3.64 6.06
N ASP A 277 -4.76 -3.85 7.24
CA ASP A 277 -5.98 -3.13 7.64
C ASP A 277 -5.70 -1.63 7.90
N GLN A 278 -4.44 -1.31 8.15
CA GLN A 278 -3.91 0.05 8.08
C GLN A 278 -2.57 0.02 7.37
N ALA A 279 -2.46 0.80 6.31
CA ALA A 279 -1.23 0.91 5.53
C ALA A 279 -1.16 2.24 4.79
N VAL A 280 0.06 2.67 4.49
CA VAL A 280 0.36 3.68 3.47
C VAL A 280 1.35 3.06 2.50
N LEU A 281 0.91 2.91 1.26
CA LEU A 281 1.64 2.21 0.21
C LEU A 281 1.93 3.16 -0.94
N GLY A 282 3.09 3.03 -1.56
CA GLY A 282 3.34 3.63 -2.87
C GLY A 282 2.58 2.88 -3.98
N PRO A 283 2.63 3.36 -5.24
CA PRO A 283 1.87 2.77 -6.34
C PRO A 283 2.21 1.30 -6.62
N ARG A 284 3.46 0.89 -6.42
CA ARG A 284 3.88 -0.52 -6.61
C ARG A 284 3.40 -1.38 -5.45
N GLY A 285 3.58 -0.92 -4.21
CA GLY A 285 3.07 -1.61 -3.03
C GLY A 285 1.54 -1.77 -3.06
N ALA A 286 0.83 -0.76 -3.55
CA ALA A 286 -0.61 -0.79 -3.75
C ALA A 286 -1.04 -1.81 -4.82
N ALA A 287 -0.31 -1.87 -5.92
CA ALA A 287 -0.66 -2.75 -7.03
C ALA A 287 -0.42 -4.24 -6.71
N ILE A 288 0.55 -4.57 -5.86
CA ILE A 288 0.97 -5.96 -5.61
C ILE A 288 -0.13 -6.86 -5.03
N THR A 289 -1.12 -6.26 -4.36
CA THR A 289 -2.28 -6.96 -3.78
C THR A 289 -3.52 -6.92 -4.67
N ALA A 290 -3.47 -6.18 -5.79
CA ALA A 290 -4.61 -6.01 -6.68
C ALA A 290 -4.81 -7.25 -7.57
N ALA A 291 -6.08 -7.57 -7.88
CA ALA A 291 -6.44 -8.72 -8.72
C ALA A 291 -5.81 -8.70 -10.13
N ASN A 292 -5.47 -7.51 -10.64
CA ASN A 292 -4.64 -7.34 -11.83
C ASN A 292 -3.53 -6.33 -11.56
N PHE A 293 -2.57 -6.71 -10.72
CA PHE A 293 -1.40 -5.91 -10.35
C PHE A 293 -0.69 -5.21 -11.52
N ARG A 294 -0.55 -5.82 -12.71
CA ARG A 294 0.04 -5.12 -13.88
C ARG A 294 -0.80 -3.93 -14.33
N ARG A 295 -2.11 -4.14 -14.53
CA ARG A 295 -3.02 -3.08 -14.97
C ARG A 295 -3.17 -2.01 -13.90
N SER A 296 -3.37 -2.43 -12.64
CA SER A 296 -3.47 -1.54 -11.49
C SER A 296 -2.22 -0.69 -11.36
N TYR A 297 -1.02 -1.27 -11.46
CA TYR A 297 0.22 -0.50 -11.39
C TYR A 297 0.30 0.56 -12.49
N GLN A 298 0.01 0.18 -13.74
CA GLN A 298 0.00 1.14 -14.84
C GLN A 298 -1.02 2.26 -14.61
N ARG A 299 -2.22 1.93 -14.12
CA ARG A 299 -3.28 2.91 -13.82
C ARG A 299 -2.85 3.92 -12.75
N LEU A 300 -2.22 3.44 -11.69
CA LEU A 300 -1.70 4.28 -10.61
C LEU A 300 -0.58 5.20 -11.12
N LEU A 301 0.33 4.71 -11.97
CA LEU A 301 1.38 5.53 -12.58
C LEU A 301 0.83 6.57 -13.56
N ASP A 302 -0.09 6.18 -14.46
CA ASP A 302 -0.69 7.07 -15.46
C ASP A 302 -1.48 8.22 -14.82
N SER A 303 -1.97 8.00 -13.60
CA SER A 303 -2.71 8.98 -12.80
C SER A 303 -1.85 9.63 -11.71
N ASN A 304 -0.52 9.57 -11.84
CA ASN A 304 0.44 10.19 -10.93
C ASN A 304 0.14 9.91 -9.44
N VAL A 305 -0.31 8.70 -9.10
CA VAL A 305 -0.56 8.31 -7.72
C VAL A 305 0.78 8.19 -7.00
N THR A 306 0.89 8.90 -5.88
CA THR A 306 2.08 8.86 -5.02
C THR A 306 1.90 7.94 -3.83
N HIS A 307 0.68 7.88 -3.28
CA HIS A 307 0.35 7.11 -2.09
C HIS A 307 -1.07 6.57 -2.18
N MET A 308 -1.27 5.38 -1.62
CA MET A 308 -2.56 4.79 -1.31
C MET A 308 -2.58 4.46 0.18
N ALA A 309 -3.51 5.03 0.91
CA ALA A 309 -3.74 4.72 2.31
C ALA A 309 -4.97 3.84 2.47
N ILE A 310 -4.89 2.84 3.35
CA ILE A 310 -5.97 1.89 3.62
C ILE A 310 -6.37 2.03 5.09
N SER A 311 -7.67 2.17 5.34
CA SER A 311 -8.32 1.88 6.62
C SER A 311 -9.73 1.32 6.35
N ASN A 312 -10.78 1.83 6.99
CA ASN A 312 -12.17 1.46 6.66
C ASN A 312 -12.60 1.96 5.26
N THR A 313 -11.83 2.88 4.70
CA THR A 313 -11.88 3.32 3.31
C THR A 313 -10.48 3.36 2.73
N THR A 314 -10.37 3.39 1.41
CA THR A 314 -9.09 3.59 0.71
C THR A 314 -9.00 5.02 0.20
N VAL A 315 -7.84 5.66 0.38
CA VAL A 315 -7.56 7.01 -0.13
C VAL A 315 -6.33 7.00 -1.02
N TYR A 316 -6.44 7.52 -2.23
CA TYR A 316 -5.33 7.72 -3.15
C TYR A 316 -4.96 9.20 -3.21
N LYS A 317 -3.66 9.50 -3.16
CA LYS A 317 -3.11 10.85 -3.38
C LYS A 317 -2.46 10.92 -4.76
N THR A 318 -3.06 11.70 -5.66
CA THR A 318 -2.56 11.93 -7.02
C THR A 318 -1.73 13.22 -7.11
N GLY A 319 -1.15 13.48 -8.29
CA GLY A 319 -0.38 14.71 -8.56
C GLY A 319 -1.24 15.98 -8.67
N SER A 320 -2.52 15.84 -9.02
CA SER A 320 -3.44 16.96 -9.27
C SER A 320 -4.91 16.53 -9.24
N GLU A 321 -5.82 17.51 -9.24
CA GLU A 321 -7.26 17.25 -9.37
C GLU A 321 -7.63 16.59 -10.72
N GLU A 322 -6.90 16.92 -11.79
CA GLU A 322 -7.10 16.27 -13.09
C GLU A 322 -6.66 14.81 -13.03
N ASP A 323 -5.53 14.53 -12.39
CA ASP A 323 -5.06 13.16 -12.16
C ASP A 323 -6.05 12.35 -11.30
N ALA A 324 -6.69 12.96 -10.30
CA ALA A 324 -7.72 12.32 -9.48
C ALA A 324 -8.94 11.91 -10.33
N LYS A 325 -9.38 12.77 -11.25
CA LYS A 325 -10.47 12.45 -12.19
C LYS A 325 -10.05 11.33 -13.15
N ASN A 326 -8.84 11.41 -13.71
CA ASN A 326 -8.29 10.38 -14.60
C ASN A 326 -8.19 9.02 -13.91
N LEU A 327 -7.85 9.00 -12.62
CA LEU A 327 -7.80 7.77 -11.82
C LEU A 327 -9.19 7.12 -11.72
N ILE A 328 -10.21 7.90 -11.34
CA ILE A 328 -11.59 7.42 -11.23
C ILE A 328 -12.10 6.92 -12.58
N ASP A 329 -11.94 7.71 -13.64
CA ASP A 329 -12.38 7.32 -14.99
C ASP A 329 -11.68 6.04 -15.45
N GLY A 330 -10.40 5.91 -15.13
CA GLY A 330 -9.63 4.71 -15.40
C GLY A 330 -10.08 3.47 -14.63
N PHE A 331 -10.43 3.61 -13.35
CA PHE A 331 -11.02 2.52 -12.57
C PHE A 331 -12.37 2.09 -13.13
N VAL A 332 -13.23 3.04 -13.53
CA VAL A 332 -14.50 2.72 -14.20
C VAL A 332 -14.25 1.98 -15.51
N GLU A 333 -13.37 2.49 -16.36
CA GLU A 333 -13.01 1.86 -17.63
C GLU A 333 -12.50 0.43 -17.45
N ASP A 334 -11.66 0.21 -16.44
CA ASP A 334 -11.05 -1.10 -16.19
C ASP A 334 -12.03 -2.11 -15.61
N ASN A 335 -12.97 -1.69 -14.76
CA ASN A 335 -14.01 -2.55 -14.21
C ASN A 335 -15.08 -2.89 -15.25
N LEU A 336 -15.47 -1.97 -16.13
CA LEU A 336 -16.44 -2.22 -17.21
C LEU A 336 -15.93 -3.22 -18.27
N LYS A 337 -14.63 -3.55 -18.27
CA LYS A 337 -14.07 -4.65 -19.10
C LYS A 337 -14.45 -6.04 -18.57
N VAL A 338 -14.92 -6.15 -17.32
CA VAL A 338 -15.39 -7.40 -16.73
C VAL A 338 -16.84 -7.63 -17.13
N GLU A 339 -17.11 -8.75 -17.80
CA GLU A 339 -18.45 -9.10 -18.29
C GLU A 339 -19.48 -9.09 -17.15
N GLY A 340 -20.64 -8.49 -17.39
CA GLY A 340 -21.72 -8.38 -16.41
C GLY A 340 -21.61 -7.21 -15.42
N THR A 341 -20.52 -6.44 -15.48
CA THR A 341 -20.34 -5.24 -14.63
C THR A 341 -21.16 -4.06 -15.16
N VAL A 342 -21.79 -3.30 -14.26
CA VAL A 342 -22.63 -2.15 -14.61
C VAL A 342 -22.30 -0.92 -13.76
N GLU A 343 -22.58 0.28 -14.30
CA GLU A 343 -22.58 1.50 -13.49
C GLU A 343 -23.81 1.52 -12.57
N ALA A 344 -23.61 1.97 -11.33
CA ALA A 344 -24.66 2.20 -10.34
C ALA A 344 -24.87 3.69 -10.12
N GLU A 345 -26.08 4.04 -9.68
CA GLU A 345 -26.39 5.43 -9.32
C GLU A 345 -25.55 5.86 -8.11
N PRO A 346 -24.98 7.08 -8.13
CA PRO A 346 -24.24 7.59 -6.99
C PRO A 346 -25.16 7.88 -5.79
N PRO A 347 -24.63 7.85 -4.55
CA PRO A 347 -25.38 8.31 -3.38
C PRO A 347 -25.86 9.76 -3.52
N ALA A 348 -26.99 10.08 -2.89
CA ALA A 348 -27.61 11.40 -2.99
C ALA A 348 -26.66 12.52 -2.51
N GLY A 349 -26.53 13.60 -3.29
CA GLY A 349 -25.66 14.74 -2.99
C GLY A 349 -24.19 14.54 -3.43
N LEU A 350 -23.83 13.35 -3.91
CA LEU A 350 -22.52 13.00 -4.46
C LEU A 350 -22.59 12.72 -5.96
N GLU A 351 -23.16 13.64 -6.75
CA GLU A 351 -23.41 13.42 -8.18
C GLU A 351 -22.12 13.26 -9.03
N THR A 352 -20.96 13.59 -8.45
CA THR A 352 -19.64 13.36 -9.08
C THR A 352 -19.02 12.03 -8.70
N ALA A 353 -19.63 11.27 -7.78
CA ALA A 353 -19.20 9.93 -7.46
C ALA A 353 -19.41 9.00 -8.67
N ARG A 354 -18.53 8.02 -8.81
CA ARG A 354 -18.66 6.95 -9.81
C ARG A 354 -18.75 5.63 -9.10
N CYS A 355 -19.80 4.88 -9.38
CA CYS A 355 -20.09 3.61 -8.70
C CYS A 355 -20.21 2.49 -9.72
N ILE A 356 -19.57 1.36 -9.44
CA ILE A 356 -19.54 0.19 -10.32
C ILE A 356 -19.93 -1.06 -9.54
N THR A 357 -20.84 -1.85 -10.09
CA THR A 357 -21.32 -3.12 -9.52
C THR A 357 -20.90 -4.29 -10.40
N PRO A 358 -19.88 -5.07 -10.00
CA PRO A 358 -19.53 -6.33 -10.65
C PRO A 358 -20.58 -7.42 -10.36
N PRO A 359 -20.69 -8.48 -11.17
CA PRO A 359 -21.73 -9.51 -10.99
C PRO A 359 -21.59 -10.33 -9.70
N GLU A 360 -20.38 -10.49 -9.17
CA GLU A 360 -20.08 -11.36 -8.01
C GLU A 360 -19.57 -10.60 -6.78
N TYR A 361 -19.49 -9.26 -6.86
CA TYR A 361 -18.90 -8.42 -5.81
C TYR A 361 -19.83 -7.26 -5.45
N VAL A 362 -19.57 -6.66 -4.28
CA VAL A 362 -20.29 -5.47 -3.84
C VAL A 362 -19.96 -4.27 -4.73
N THR A 363 -20.89 -3.32 -4.80
CA THR A 363 -20.65 -2.06 -5.51
C THR A 363 -19.44 -1.36 -4.92
N THR A 364 -18.55 -0.84 -5.75
CA THR A 364 -17.44 0.03 -5.31
C THR A 364 -17.70 1.43 -5.86
N CYS A 365 -17.60 2.42 -4.99
CA CYS A 365 -17.81 3.83 -5.33
C CYS A 365 -16.54 4.63 -5.07
N TRP A 366 -16.25 5.56 -5.98
CA TRP A 366 -15.16 6.51 -5.87
C TRP A 366 -15.67 7.94 -5.86
N VAL A 367 -15.04 8.80 -5.07
CA VAL A 367 -15.24 10.25 -5.02
C VAL A 367 -13.89 10.97 -5.08
N ALA A 368 -13.84 12.15 -5.69
CA ALA A 368 -12.64 12.98 -5.70
C ALA A 368 -12.91 14.35 -5.07
N ASN A 369 -11.96 14.84 -4.27
CA ASN A 369 -11.91 16.23 -3.80
C ASN A 369 -10.46 16.72 -3.85
N GLY A 370 -10.18 17.70 -4.72
CA GLY A 370 -8.81 18.08 -5.05
C GLY A 370 -7.99 16.91 -5.61
N PRO A 371 -6.71 16.74 -5.23
CA PRO A 371 -5.85 15.66 -5.71
C PRO A 371 -6.04 14.34 -4.93
N TYR A 372 -7.17 14.15 -4.25
CA TYR A 372 -7.43 12.95 -3.47
C TYR A 372 -8.66 12.21 -4.01
N VAL A 373 -8.56 10.89 -4.08
CA VAL A 373 -9.65 9.98 -4.42
C VAL A 373 -9.96 9.10 -3.22
N GLY A 374 -11.21 9.08 -2.78
CA GLY A 374 -11.71 8.13 -1.78
C GLY A 374 -12.43 6.98 -2.46
N GLU A 375 -12.23 5.77 -1.97
CA GLU A 375 -12.86 4.53 -2.44
C GLU A 375 -13.58 3.83 -1.28
N VAL A 376 -14.81 3.38 -1.53
CA VAL A 376 -15.66 2.67 -0.57
C VAL A 376 -16.32 1.47 -1.26
N SER A 377 -16.19 0.29 -0.64
CA SER A 377 -17.00 -0.88 -0.98
C SER A 377 -18.34 -0.82 -0.25
N MET A 378 -19.44 -0.83 -1.01
CA MET A 378 -20.82 -0.64 -0.55
C MET A 378 -21.47 -1.98 -0.20
N SER A 379 -21.11 -2.52 0.96
CA SER A 379 -21.60 -3.79 1.48
C SER A 379 -22.89 -3.66 2.29
N VAL A 380 -23.12 -2.50 2.89
CA VAL A 380 -24.29 -2.18 3.73
C VAL A 380 -24.87 -0.79 3.39
N PRO A 381 -26.15 -0.52 3.69
CA PRO A 381 -26.77 0.78 3.37
C PRO A 381 -26.05 2.00 3.98
N GLU A 382 -25.43 1.83 5.15
CA GLU A 382 -24.66 2.89 5.82
C GLU A 382 -23.41 3.32 5.03
N ASP A 383 -22.97 2.53 4.03
CA ASP A 383 -21.80 2.89 3.22
C ASP A 383 -22.04 4.12 2.34
N ASP A 384 -23.30 4.47 2.03
CA ASP A 384 -23.66 5.74 1.40
C ASP A 384 -23.20 6.93 2.25
N GLN A 385 -23.46 6.84 3.57
CA GLN A 385 -23.05 7.85 4.54
C GLN A 385 -21.53 7.86 4.74
N LYS A 386 -20.87 6.69 4.66
CA LYS A 386 -19.41 6.58 4.71
C LYS A 386 -18.74 7.23 3.50
N LEU A 387 -19.28 7.05 2.29
CA LEU A 387 -18.77 7.73 1.08
C LEU A 387 -18.94 9.25 1.18
N ALA A 388 -20.07 9.71 1.69
CA ALA A 388 -20.32 11.13 1.98
C ALA A 388 -19.31 11.68 3.01
N ALA A 389 -19.10 10.97 4.11
CA ALA A 389 -18.12 11.35 5.12
C ALA A 389 -16.70 11.40 4.56
N GLN A 390 -16.32 10.41 3.74
CA GLN A 390 -15.05 10.37 3.04
C GLN A 390 -14.86 11.61 2.16
N TYR A 391 -15.86 12.01 1.37
CA TYR A 391 -15.79 13.21 0.53
C TYR A 391 -15.53 14.48 1.35
N VAL A 392 -16.20 14.63 2.50
CA VAL A 392 -16.01 15.77 3.41
C VAL A 392 -14.61 15.76 4.02
N ILE A 393 -14.11 14.61 4.48
CA ILE A 393 -12.74 14.48 5.01
C ILE A 393 -11.70 14.94 3.98
N LEU A 394 -11.85 14.54 2.71
CA LEU A 394 -10.93 14.94 1.64
C LEU A 394 -10.93 16.45 1.38
N GLY A 395 -12.04 17.15 1.63
CA GLY A 395 -12.12 18.61 1.54
C GLY A 395 -11.24 19.36 2.55
N HIS A 396 -10.77 18.66 3.59
CA HIS A 396 -9.81 19.19 4.56
C HIS A 396 -8.34 18.95 4.17
N ALA A 397 -8.08 18.22 3.08
CA ALA A 397 -6.73 17.94 2.63
C ALA A 397 -6.05 19.21 2.09
N LYS A 398 -4.76 19.37 2.38
CA LYS A 398 -3.97 20.57 2.04
C LYS A 398 -2.84 20.27 1.08
#